data_AF-A0A1G7KES5-F1
#
_entry.id   AF-A0A1G7KES5-F1
#
_cell.length_a   1.000
_cell.length_b   1.000
_cell.length_c   1.000
_cell.angle_alpha   90.00
_cell.angle_beta   90.00
_cell.angle_gamma   90.00
#
_symmetry.space_group_name_H-M   'P 1'
#
loop_
_entity.id
_entity.type
_entity.pdbx_description
1 polymer ?
#
loop_
_entity_poly.entity_id
_entity_poly.type
_entity_poly.pdbx_seq_one_letter_code
_entity_poly.pdbx_strand_id
1 'polypeptide(L)' 'MRKKSRRAELVERLRSRLDFLENLMAAPSTGISDAKFEEIRAEAVKVRDMLKILQCFP' A
#
# COMPACT_ATOMS: atom_id res chain seq x y z
N MET A 1 25.50 -9.94 5.15
CA MET A 1 24.22 -9.27 4.80
C MET A 1 24.24 -7.86 5.35
N ARG A 2 24.16 -6.81 4.52
CA ARG A 2 23.97 -5.43 5.01
C ARG A 2 22.56 -5.36 5.64
N LYS A 3 22.46 -5.02 6.93
CA LYS A 3 21.18 -4.77 7.59
C LYS A 3 20.51 -3.59 6.89
N LYS A 4 19.28 -3.76 6.39
CA LYS A 4 18.48 -2.65 5.85
C LYS A 4 18.16 -1.70 7.00
N SER A 5 18.06 -0.40 6.72
CA SER A 5 17.58 0.54 7.73
C SER A 5 16.12 0.23 8.04
N ARG A 6 15.68 0.49 9.27
CA ARG A 6 14.27 0.35 9.69
C ARG A 6 13.31 1.08 8.73
N ARG A 7 13.77 2.21 8.18
CA ARG A 7 13.02 2.99 7.17
C ARG A 7 12.92 2.26 5.83
N ALA A 8 14.00 1.66 5.34
CA ALA A 8 13.98 0.87 4.11
C ALA A 8 13.04 -0.34 4.24
N GLU A 9 13.06 -1.03 5.38
CA GLU A 9 12.12 -2.14 5.65
C GLU A 9 10.67 -1.67 5.70
N LEU A 10 10.39 -0.52 6.31
CA LEU A 10 9.05 0.06 6.35
C LEU A 10 8.56 0.44 4.95
N VAL A 11 9.41 1.06 4.13
CA VAL A 11 9.09 1.43 2.74
C VAL A 11 8.78 0.19 1.91
N GLU A 12 9.56 -0.88 2.03
CA GLU A 12 9.29 -2.14 1.32
C GLU A 12 7.94 -2.74 1.72
N ARG A 13 7.64 -2.80 3.03
CA ARG A 13 6.35 -3.32 3.51
C ARG A 13 5.17 -2.51 2.99
N LEU A 14 5.28 -1.18 3.00
CA LEU A 14 4.23 -0.29 2.50
C LEU A 14 4.04 -0.43 0.99
N ARG A 15 5.12 -0.59 0.21
CA ARG A 15 5.03 -0.87 -1.24
C ARG A 15 4.33 -2.20 -1.51
N SER A 16 4.75 -3.28 -0.85
CA SER A 16 4.10 -4.59 -1.01
C SER A 16 2.62 -4.56 -0.60
N ARG A 17 2.26 -3.78 0.43
CA ARG A 17 0.87 -3.58 0.82
C ARG A 17 0.08 -2.81 -0.25
N LEU A 18 0.66 -1.75 -0.82
CA LEU A 18 0.03 -0.99 -1.89
C LEU A 18 -0.22 -1.86 -3.12
N ASP A 19 0.79 -2.62 -3.56
CA ASP A 19 0.68 -3.54 -4.69
C ASP A 19 -0.43 -4.57 -4.46
N PHE A 20 -0.55 -5.11 -3.24
CA PHE A 20 -1.62 -6.03 -2.89
C PHE A 20 -3.00 -5.38 -3.02
N LEU A 21 -3.17 -4.16 -2.50
CA LEU A 21 -4.46 -3.45 -2.55
C LEU A 21 -4.83 -3.08 -4.00
N GLU A 22 -3.86 -2.65 -4.81
CA GLU A 22 -4.07 -2.33 -6.23
C GLU A 22 -4.44 -3.58 -7.05
N ASN A 23 -3.76 -4.70 -6.81
CA ASN A 23 -4.10 -5.99 -7.43
C ASN A 23 -5.50 -6.46 -7.04
N LEU A 24 -5.89 -6.26 -5.79
CA LEU A 24 -7.20 -6.66 -5.29
C LEU A 24 -8.33 -5.81 -5.89
N MET A 25 -8.08 -4.54 -6.20
CA MET A 25 -9.01 -3.68 -6.94
C MET A 25 -9.03 -3.95 -8.45
N ALA A 26 -7.92 -4.45 -9.03
CA ALA A 26 -7.82 -4.79 -10.44
C ALA A 26 -8.36 -6.18 -10.79
N ALA A 27 -8.56 -7.04 -9.76
CA ALA A 27 -9.16 -8.36 -9.93
C ALA A 27 -10.62 -8.25 -10.43
N PRO A 28 -11.11 -9.22 -11.20
CA PRO A 28 -12.51 -9.23 -11.64
C PRO A 28 -13.45 -9.08 -10.44
N SER A 29 -14.34 -8.10 -10.49
CA SER A 29 -15.16 -7.60 -9.37
C SER A 29 -16.24 -8.56 -8.87
N THR A 30 -16.17 -9.85 -9.22
CA THR A 30 -17.18 -10.85 -8.87
C THR A 30 -17.16 -11.26 -7.39
N GLY A 31 -16.19 -10.81 -6.60
CA GLY A 31 -16.02 -11.21 -5.20
C GLY A 31 -16.04 -10.09 -4.14
N ILE A 32 -16.17 -8.82 -4.53
CA ILE A 32 -15.99 -7.68 -3.60
C ILE A 32 -17.20 -6.75 -3.71
N SER A 33 -17.82 -6.41 -2.58
CA SER A 33 -18.89 -5.42 -2.55
C SER A 33 -18.34 -4.00 -2.75
N ASP A 34 -19.18 -3.07 -3.22
CA ASP A 34 -18.79 -1.66 -3.39
C ASP A 34 -18.28 -1.03 -2.09
N ALA A 35 -18.93 -1.35 -0.96
CA ALA A 35 -18.48 -0.90 0.35
C ALA A 35 -17.06 -1.39 0.68
N LYS A 36 -16.78 -2.65 0.35
CA LYS A 36 -15.45 -3.23 0.58
C LYS A 36 -14.42 -2.64 -0.38
N PHE A 37 -14.79 -2.38 -1.63
CA PHE A 37 -13.96 -1.70 -2.61
C PHE A 37 -13.55 -0.30 -2.12
N GLU A 38 -14.48 0.50 -1.59
CA GLU A 38 -14.17 1.82 -1.05
C GLU A 38 -13.26 1.76 0.19
N GLU A 39 -13.41 0.75 1.05
CA GLU A 39 -12.46 0.51 2.16
C GLU A 39 -11.03 0.27 1.64
N ILE A 40 -10.89 -0.62 0.64
CA ILE A 40 -9.60 -0.96 0.03
C ILE A 40 -8.98 0.27 -0.63
N ARG A 41 -9.80 1.05 -1.34
CA ARG A 41 -9.40 2.30 -1.99
C ARG A 41 -8.90 3.32 -0.97
N ALA A 42 -9.64 3.52 0.12
CA ALA A 42 -9.25 4.42 1.20
C ALA A 42 -7.94 3.97 1.88
N GLU A 43 -7.75 2.66 2.06
CA GLU A 43 -6.50 2.11 2.58
C GLU A 43 -5.33 2.37 1.62
N ALA A 44 -5.51 2.15 0.32
CA ALA A 44 -4.48 2.39 -0.69
C ALA A 44 -4.04 3.86 -0.72
N VAL A 45 -4.98 4.81 -0.59
CA VAL A 45 -4.68 6.24 -0.47
C VAL A 45 -3.82 6.54 0.76
N LYS A 46 -4.19 6.01 1.94
CA LYS A 46 -3.41 6.18 3.17
C LYS A 46 -1.99 5.65 3.04
N VAL A 47 -1.82 4.45 2.48
CA VAL A 47 -0.50 3.84 2.27
C VAL A 47 0.35 4.68 1.31
N ARG A 48 -0.26 5.19 0.24
CA ARG A 48 0.41 6.08 -0.72
C ARG A 48 0.87 7.39 -0.06
N ASP A 49 0.06 7.98 0.81
CA ASP A 49 0.44 9.19 1.54
C ASP A 49 1.54 8.94 2.57
N MET A 50 1.50 7.81 3.29
CA MET A 50 2.60 7.39 4.17
C MET A 50 3.91 7.21 3.40
N LEU A 51 3.86 6.64 2.19
CA LEU A 51 5.02 6.52 1.32
C LEU A 51 5.57 7.88 0.86
N LYS A 52 4.70 8.85 0.53
CA LYS A 52 5.13 10.22 0.18
C LYS A 52 5.83 10.91 1.35
N ILE A 53 5.26 10.83 2.55
CA ILE A 53 5.87 11.40 3.76
C ILE A 53 7.27 10.80 3.96
N LEU A 54 7.40 9.48 3.85
CA LEU A 54 8.68 8.78 3.98
C LEU A 54 9.68 9.09 2.85
N GLN A 55 9.25 9.64 1.72
CA GLN A 55 10.13 10.09 0.63
C GLN A 55 10.55 11.57 0.80
N CYS A 56 9.72 12.39 1.45
CA CYS A 56 10.01 13.82 1.68
C CYS A 56 11.05 14.09 2.77
N PHE A 57 11.33 13.13 3.66
CA PHE A 57 12.39 13.26 4.66
C PHE A 57 13.65 12.54 4.15
N PRO A 58 14.81 13.20 3.94
CA PRO A 58 16.06 12.51 3.60
C PRO A 58 16.53 11.55 4.69
#